data_AF-A0A0G0NDS7-F1
#
_entry.id   AF-A0A0G0NDS7-F1
#
_cell.length_a   1.000
_cell.length_b   1.000
_cell.length_c   1.000
_cell.angle_alpha   90.00
_cell.angle_beta   90.00
_cell.angle_gamma   90.00
#
_symmetry.space_group_name_H-M   'P 1'
#
loop_
_entity.id
_entity.type
_entity.pdbx_description
1 polymer ?
#
loop_
_entity_poly.entity_id
_entity_poly.type
_entity_poly.pdbx_seq_one_letter_code
_entity_poly.pdbx_strand_id
1 'polypeptide(L)'
;MIFNKEKILRFFYQPKIYPEALEAYYNRLPDSIEVEWQRDGKYIVGKINAGDKKFMTQAISAKEFVDMVNDALLVVYNIPEAYFNSLASRKFQPGIEQFKAMNDVAIKKSTIEFSKVAIPA
;
A
#
# COMPACT_ATOMS: atom_id res chain seq x y z
N MET A 1 32.52 -1.67 -20.62
CA MET A 1 31.05 -1.78 -20.45
C MET A 1 30.81 -2.98 -19.52
N ILE A 2 30.70 -2.76 -18.21
CA ILE A 2 30.54 -3.84 -17.23
C ILE A 2 29.05 -4.07 -17.04
N PHE A 3 28.51 -5.10 -17.71
CA PHE A 3 27.16 -5.56 -17.46
C PHE A 3 27.12 -6.28 -16.11
N ASN A 4 26.41 -5.67 -15.17
CA ASN A 4 26.21 -6.19 -13.82
C ASN A 4 25.36 -7.48 -13.87
N LYS A 5 26.01 -8.64 -13.77
CA LYS A 5 25.42 -9.99 -13.89
C LYS A 5 24.28 -10.24 -12.89
N GLU A 6 24.22 -9.51 -11.78
CA GLU A 6 23.20 -9.69 -10.74
C GLU A 6 21.79 -9.24 -11.18
N LYS A 7 21.67 -8.28 -12.10
CA LYS A 7 20.36 -7.81 -12.59
C LYS A 7 19.70 -8.77 -13.58
N ILE A 8 20.48 -9.56 -14.32
CA ILE A 8 19.97 -10.45 -15.37
C ILE A 8 19.34 -11.71 -14.77
N LEU A 9 19.89 -12.23 -13.66
CA LEU A 9 19.39 -13.44 -12.98
C LEU A 9 17.97 -13.27 -12.39
N ARG A 10 17.59 -12.06 -11.97
CA ARG A 10 16.25 -11.78 -11.42
C ARG A 10 15.15 -11.74 -12.49
N PHE A 11 15.51 -11.63 -13.77
CA PHE A 11 14.52 -11.48 -14.85
C PHE A 11 13.87 -12.82 -15.25
N PHE A 12 14.52 -13.95 -14.97
CA PHE A 12 14.05 -15.29 -15.39
C PHE A 12 13.43 -16.13 -14.27
N TYR A 13 13.51 -15.68 -13.02
CA TYR A 13 12.84 -16.34 -11.89
C TYR A 13 11.54 -15.60 -11.57
N GLN A 14 10.49 -15.86 -12.35
CA GLN A 14 9.14 -15.52 -11.91
C GLN A 14 8.68 -16.61 -10.94
N PRO A 15 8.47 -16.30 -9.65
CA PRO A 15 7.95 -17.27 -8.70
C PRO A 15 6.63 -17.83 -9.23
N LYS A 16 6.54 -19.16 -9.29
CA LYS A 16 5.32 -19.84 -9.71
C LYS A 16 4.19 -19.50 -8.73
N ILE A 17 3.17 -18.81 -9.23
CA ILE A 17 1.96 -18.47 -8.48
C ILE A 17 1.01 -19.67 -8.56
N TYR A 18 0.68 -20.24 -7.40
CA TYR A 18 -0.32 -21.30 -7.31
C TYR A 18 -1.70 -20.68 -7.05
N PRO A 19 -2.75 -21.04 -7.82
CA PRO A 19 -4.09 -20.49 -7.66
C PRO A 19 -4.64 -20.64 -6.23
N GLU A 20 -4.41 -21.79 -5.61
CA GLU A 20 -4.89 -22.11 -4.26
C GLU A 20 -4.22 -21.22 -3.21
N ALA A 21 -2.93 -20.94 -3.39
CA ALA A 21 -2.20 -20.03 -2.53
C ALA A 21 -2.66 -18.57 -2.75
N LEU A 22 -2.94 -18.18 -4.00
CA LEU A 22 -3.46 -16.85 -4.32
C LEU A 22 -4.83 -16.62 -3.68
N GLU A 23 -5.73 -17.59 -3.75
CA GLU A 23 -7.03 -17.56 -3.08
C GLU A 23 -6.87 -17.48 -1.55
N ALA A 24 -5.97 -18.29 -0.98
CA ALA A 24 -5.69 -18.24 0.46
C ALA A 24 -5.18 -16.86 0.91
N TYR A 25 -4.30 -16.21 0.13
CA TYR A 25 -3.83 -14.86 0.43
C TYR A 25 -4.88 -13.79 0.19
N TYR A 26 -5.72 -13.95 -0.84
CA TYR A 26 -6.86 -13.08 -1.10
C TYR A 26 -7.83 -13.08 0.10
N ASN A 27 -8.15 -14.26 0.63
CA ASN A 27 -9.01 -14.44 1.80
C ASN A 27 -8.36 -14.06 3.13
N ARG A 28 -7.03 -13.88 3.15
CA ARG A 28 -6.31 -13.43 4.34
C ARG A 28 -6.36 -11.91 4.51
N LEU A 29 -6.48 -11.17 3.41
CA LEU A 29 -6.67 -9.72 3.46
C LEU A 29 -8.08 -9.39 3.97
N PRO A 30 -8.24 -8.30 4.73
CA PRO A 30 -9.54 -7.91 5.24
C PRO A 30 -10.45 -7.43 4.11
N ASP A 31 -11.75 -7.48 4.35
CA ASP A 31 -12.77 -7.06 3.38
C ASP A 31 -12.73 -5.57 3.06
N SER A 32 -12.18 -4.77 3.98
CA SER A 32 -11.93 -3.36 3.80
C SER A 32 -10.65 -2.94 4.49
N ILE A 33 -9.88 -2.11 3.80
CA ILE A 33 -8.77 -1.34 4.36
C ILE A 33 -9.24 0.10 4.43
N GLU A 34 -9.09 0.76 5.57
CA GLU A 34 -9.42 2.17 5.78
C GLU A 34 -8.14 2.92 6.10
N VAL A 35 -7.85 3.98 5.35
CA VAL A 35 -6.66 4.81 5.54
C VAL A 35 -7.06 6.23 5.86
N GLU A 36 -6.82 6.61 7.10
CA GLU A 36 -6.91 7.96 7.60
C GLU A 36 -5.54 8.62 7.42
N TRP A 37 -5.45 9.84 6.87
CA TRP A 37 -4.16 10.51 6.71
C TRP A 37 -4.26 12.01 6.96
N GLN A 38 -3.13 12.59 7.35
CA GLN A 38 -2.96 14.03 7.54
C GLN A 38 -1.55 14.47 7.15
N ARG A 39 -1.40 15.75 6.81
CA ARG A 39 -0.08 16.39 6.62
C ARG A 39 0.42 16.96 7.93
N ASP A 40 1.61 16.54 8.36
CA ASP A 40 2.38 17.14 9.44
C ASP A 40 3.67 17.75 8.89
N GLY A 41 3.59 19.05 8.57
CA GLY A 41 4.67 19.76 7.88
C GLY A 41 4.96 19.16 6.50
N LYS A 42 6.15 18.60 6.33
CA LYS A 42 6.55 17.93 5.08
C LYS A 42 6.14 16.46 5.01
N TYR A 43 5.69 15.89 6.12
CA TYR A 43 5.35 14.47 6.22
C TYR A 43 3.84 14.27 6.04
N ILE A 44 3.47 13.12 5.50
CA ILE A 44 2.13 12.57 5.49
C ILE A 44 2.13 11.48 6.56
N VAL A 45 1.23 11.58 7.53
CA VAL A 45 1.06 10.58 8.60
C VAL A 45 -0.28 9.90 8.41
N GLY A 46 -0.26 8.57 8.37
CA GLY A 46 -1.44 7.73 8.15
C GLY A 46 -1.74 6.82 9.33
N LYS A 47 -3.01 6.64 9.64
CA LYS A 47 -3.54 5.55 10.46
C LYS A 47 -4.28 4.60 9.53
N ILE A 48 -3.91 3.33 9.57
CA ILE A 48 -4.49 2.29 8.73
C ILE A 48 -5.26 1.34 9.65
N ASN A 49 -6.53 1.14 9.35
CA ASN A 49 -7.37 0.11 9.94
C ASN A 49 -7.63 -0.94 8.87
N ALA A 50 -7.10 -2.14 9.06
CA ALA A 50 -7.22 -3.25 8.14
C ALA A 50 -7.71 -4.46 8.96
N GLY A 51 -9.04 -4.67 9.01
CA GLY A 51 -9.64 -5.74 9.81
C GLY A 51 -9.33 -5.64 11.30
N ASP A 52 -8.71 -6.69 11.86
CA ASP A 52 -8.26 -6.77 13.25
C ASP A 52 -6.97 -5.97 13.53
N LYS A 53 -6.34 -5.41 12.50
CA LYS A 53 -5.00 -4.83 12.58
C LYS A 53 -5.02 -3.34 12.37
N LYS A 54 -4.31 -2.64 13.25
CA LYS A 54 -4.16 -1.19 13.21
C LYS A 54 -2.69 -0.84 13.22
N PHE A 55 -2.27 -0.01 12.29
CA PHE A 55 -0.88 0.43 12.20
C PHE A 55 -0.81 1.86 11.67
N MET A 56 0.35 2.47 11.87
CA MET A 56 0.63 3.82 11.40
C MET A 56 1.81 3.81 10.45
N THR A 57 1.76 4.68 9.46
CA THR A 57 2.88 4.91 8.56
C THR A 57 3.09 6.40 8.34
N GLN A 58 4.28 6.77 7.88
CA GLN A 58 4.59 8.14 7.50
C GLN A 58 5.50 8.18 6.29
N ALA A 59 5.31 9.17 5.42
CA ALA A 59 6.10 9.34 4.21
C ALA A 59 6.22 10.82 3.84
N ILE A 60 7.08 11.16 2.88
CA ILE A 60 7.26 12.55 2.44
C ILE A 60 6.40 12.84 1.19
N SER A 61 6.17 11.82 0.36
CA SER A 61 5.36 11.93 -0.86
C SER A 61 4.14 11.02 -0.81
N ALA A 62 3.08 11.35 -1.57
CA ALA A 62 1.89 10.51 -1.64
C ALA A 62 2.19 9.12 -2.22
N LYS A 63 3.11 9.04 -3.19
CA LYS A 63 3.53 7.76 -3.77
C LYS A 63 4.18 6.87 -2.71
N GLU A 64 5.18 7.40 -2.01
CA GLU A 64 5.86 6.68 -0.94
C GLU A 64 4.88 6.30 0.18
N PHE A 65 3.93 7.18 0.52
CA PHE A 65 2.88 6.87 1.48
C PHE A 65 2.06 5.65 1.07
N VAL A 66 1.57 5.61 -0.17
CA VAL A 66 0.81 4.49 -0.72
C VAL A 66 1.64 3.20 -0.75
N ASP A 67 2.91 3.29 -1.17
CA ASP A 67 3.83 2.16 -1.18
C ASP A 67 4.00 1.60 0.24
N MET A 68 4.23 2.45 1.25
CA MET A 68 4.38 2.02 2.64
C MET A 68 3.11 1.42 3.24
N VAL A 69 1.92 1.93 2.89
CA VAL A 69 0.65 1.31 3.32
C VAL A 69 0.56 -0.12 2.78
N ASN A 70 0.87 -0.29 1.49
CA ASN A 70 0.81 -1.58 0.81
C ASN A 70 1.87 -2.58 1.32
N ASP A 71 3.09 -2.11 1.57
CA ASP A 71 4.16 -2.91 2.17
C ASP A 71 3.81 -3.33 3.60
N ALA A 72 3.20 -2.44 4.37
CA ALA A 72 2.72 -2.78 5.71
C ALA A 72 1.64 -3.88 5.66
N LEU A 73 0.68 -3.80 4.73
CA LEU A 73 -0.31 -4.87 4.53
C LEU A 73 0.35 -6.21 4.21
N LEU A 74 1.35 -6.19 3.32
CA LEU A 74 2.12 -7.37 2.93
C LEU A 74 2.77 -8.05 4.15
N VAL A 75 3.46 -7.26 4.98
CA VAL A 75 4.19 -7.75 6.16
C VAL A 75 3.21 -8.24 7.23
N VAL A 76 2.20 -7.44 7.51
CA VAL A 76 1.25 -7.67 8.60
C VAL A 76 0.38 -8.91 8.35
N TYR A 77 0.07 -9.20 7.09
CA TYR A 77 -0.67 -10.40 6.68
C TYR A 77 0.23 -11.53 6.16
N ASN A 78 1.56 -11.37 6.24
CA ASN A 78 2.55 -12.35 5.83
C ASN A 78 2.28 -12.90 4.41
N ILE A 79 2.12 -12.00 3.45
CA ILE A 79 1.86 -12.30 2.04
C ILE A 79 3.20 -12.17 1.30
N PRO A 80 3.59 -13.13 0.44
CA PRO A 80 4.78 -12.92 -0.38
C PRO A 80 4.54 -11.87 -1.48
N GLU A 81 5.54 -11.03 -1.74
CA GLU A 81 5.48 -9.94 -2.74
C GLU A 81 5.00 -10.40 -4.12
N ALA A 82 5.45 -11.59 -4.53
CA ALA A 82 5.02 -12.27 -5.74
C ALA A 82 3.50 -12.38 -5.89
N TYR A 83 2.81 -12.76 -4.81
CA TYR A 83 1.36 -12.92 -4.78
C TYR A 83 0.67 -11.57 -4.63
N PHE A 84 1.23 -10.67 -3.82
CA PHE A 84 0.65 -9.34 -3.61
C PHE A 84 0.56 -8.53 -4.91
N ASN A 85 1.53 -8.67 -5.82
CA ASN A 85 1.46 -8.08 -7.15
C ASN A 85 0.28 -8.58 -8.01
N SER A 86 -0.18 -9.81 -7.76
CA SER A 86 -1.36 -10.39 -8.42
C SER A 86 -2.68 -9.97 -7.74
N LEU A 87 -2.63 -9.45 -6.51
CA LEU A 87 -3.79 -9.01 -5.71
C LEU A 87 -4.11 -7.53 -5.91
N ALA A 88 -4.09 -7.04 -7.16
CA ALA A 88 -4.19 -5.60 -7.47
C ALA A 88 -5.48 -4.94 -6.94
N SER A 89 -6.61 -5.66 -6.93
CA SER A 89 -7.90 -5.16 -6.42
C SER A 89 -7.92 -4.96 -4.91
N ARG A 90 -7.02 -5.63 -4.16
CA ARG A 90 -6.94 -5.56 -2.70
C ARG A 90 -5.88 -4.59 -2.20
N LYS A 91 -5.13 -3.95 -3.09
CA LYS A 91 -4.12 -2.95 -2.73
C LYS A 91 -4.79 -1.64 -2.36
N PHE A 92 -4.17 -0.90 -1.44
CA PHE A 92 -4.55 0.47 -1.18
C PHE A 92 -4.29 1.34 -2.42
N GLN A 93 -5.36 1.90 -2.98
CA GLN A 93 -5.34 2.83 -4.10
C GLN A 93 -6.21 4.05 -3.75
N PRO A 94 -5.62 5.18 -3.37
CA PRO A 94 -6.40 6.40 -3.13
C PRO A 94 -6.98 6.92 -4.43
N GLY A 95 -8.13 7.59 -4.35
CA GLY A 95 -8.71 8.28 -5.52
C GLY A 95 -7.78 9.37 -6.06
N ILE A 96 -7.93 9.75 -7.33
CA ILE A 96 -7.07 10.74 -8.00
C ILE A 96 -7.02 12.06 -7.22
N GLU A 97 -8.16 12.52 -6.70
CA GLU A 97 -8.24 13.78 -5.93
C GLU A 97 -7.53 13.67 -4.58
N GLN A 98 -7.70 12.54 -3.88
CA GLN A 98 -7.01 12.29 -2.61
C GLN A 98 -5.50 12.18 -2.82
N PHE A 99 -5.05 11.49 -3.87
CA PHE A 99 -3.63 11.38 -4.18
C PHE A 99 -3.02 12.75 -4.49
N LYS A 100 -3.74 13.62 -5.20
CA LYS A 100 -3.34 15.01 -5.43
C LYS A 100 -3.29 15.80 -4.12
N ALA A 101 -4.31 15.69 -3.27
CA ALA A 101 -4.35 16.34 -1.97
C ALA A 101 -3.19 15.88 -1.06
N MET A 102 -2.89 14.59 -1.04
CA MET A 102 -1.73 14.05 -0.30
C MET A 102 -0.42 14.67 -0.76
N ASN A 103 -0.25 14.99 -2.05
CA ASN A 103 0.96 15.62 -2.58
C ASN A 103 1.02 17.14 -2.36
N ASP A 104 -0.09 17.79 -2.03
CA ASP A 104 -0.13 19.23 -1.82
C ASP A 104 0.42 19.60 -0.43
N VAL A 105 1.59 20.24 -0.42
CA VAL A 105 2.30 20.69 0.78
C VAL A 105 1.64 21.94 1.40
N ALA A 106 0.81 22.66 0.64
CA ALA A 106 0.09 23.85 1.11
C ALA A 106 -1.13 23.50 1.98
N ILE A 107 -1.57 22.24 1.98
CA ILE A 107 -2.62 21.74 2.87
C ILE A 107 -2.05 21.67 4.30
N LYS A 108 -2.06 22.79 5.01
CA LYS A 108 -1.75 22.88 6.44
C LYS A 108 -3.03 22.97 7.27
N LYS A 109 -3.12 22.08 8.25
CA LYS A 109 -3.96 22.12 9.47
C LYS A 109 -5.49 22.22 9.35
N SER A 110 -6.11 22.55 8.23
CA SER A 110 -7.58 22.65 8.18
C SER A 110 -8.18 21.38 7.58
N THR A 111 -8.58 20.47 8.47
CA THR A 111 -9.80 19.66 8.30
C THR A 111 -9.88 18.89 6.99
N ILE A 112 -9.11 17.81 6.86
CA ILE A 112 -9.56 16.71 6.02
C ILE A 112 -10.27 15.76 6.99
N GLU A 113 -11.59 15.85 7.02
CA GLU A 113 -12.42 14.78 7.59
C GLU A 113 -11.86 13.46 7.07
N PHE A 114 -11.60 12.53 7.99
CA PHE A 114 -11.00 11.24 7.71
C PHE A 114 -11.55 10.67 6.40
N SER A 115 -10.76 10.79 5.34
CA SER A 115 -11.15 10.35 4.02
C SER A 115 -11.05 8.84 4.03
N LYS A 116 -12.12 8.20 4.50
CA LYS A 116 -12.26 6.75 4.58
C LYS A 116 -12.31 6.21 3.17
N VAL A 117 -11.16 5.82 2.66
CA VAL A 117 -11.08 4.97 1.48
C VAL A 117 -11.34 3.58 1.98
N ALA A 118 -12.58 3.10 1.89
CA ALA A 118 -12.87 1.70 2.03
C ALA A 118 -12.67 1.07 0.66
N ILE A 119 -11.71 0.15 0.55
CA ILE A 119 -11.56 -0.65 -0.66
C ILE A 119 -12.32 -1.94 -0.41
N PRO A 120 -13.48 -2.14 -1.07
CA PRO A 120 -14.17 -3.41 -0.99
C PRO A 120 -13.30 -4.48 -1.65
N ALA A 121 -13.23 -5.59 -0.94
CA ALA A 121 -12.77 -6.90 -1.35
C ALA A 121 -12.93 -7.28 -2.84
#